data_AF-A0A7W4JVA8-F1
#
_entry.id   AF-A0A7W4JVA8-F1
#
_cell.length_a   1.000
_cell.length_b   1.000
_cell.length_c   1.000
_cell.angle_alpha   90.00
_cell.angle_beta   90.00
_cell.angle_gamma   90.00
#
_symmetry.space_group_name_H-M   'P 1'
#
loop_
_entity.id
_entity.type
_entity.pdbx_description
1 polymer ?
#
loop_
_entity_poly.entity_id
_entity_poly.type
_entity_poly.pdbx_seq_one_letter_code
_entity_poly.pdbx_strand_id
1 'polypeptide(L)'
;MSGTLRNANLRTGRSFDLGKMNLRQLWIAYLTYPTIILYIVLAIGSFTLLARHFPGIGPTLLAGGAVVAVYPMAWYAIHRFILHGRFLYRMKWTAGLWKRIHFDHHQDPHLLDVLFGSPLNTIPTIAIITIPIGYLIGHLGGSAAAFGTGLTITCIYEFFHCIQHLNYKPRMRWIQKMKQRHVLHHFHDEDGNYGITSFVVDRIFGSYYVDARARPRSPSVFNLGYDVAEANRYPWVMEQTGTPPRDRPAGAPHRDAA
;
A
#
# COMPACT_ATOMS: atom_id res chain seq x y z
N MET A 1 -10.06 33.47 -8.58
CA MET A 1 -9.01 32.99 -7.65
C MET A 1 -9.63 32.64 -6.31
N SER A 2 -9.22 31.49 -5.73
CA SER A 2 -9.22 31.19 -4.29
C SER A 2 -10.55 31.02 -3.52
N GLY A 3 -11.30 29.96 -3.83
CA GLY A 3 -12.13 29.24 -2.84
C GLY A 3 -11.54 27.89 -2.42
N THR A 4 -10.58 27.37 -3.19
CA THR A 4 -10.08 25.98 -3.11
C THR A 4 -8.90 25.76 -2.14
N LEU A 5 -8.43 26.81 -1.47
CA LEU A 5 -7.31 26.75 -0.52
C LEU A 5 -7.71 27.03 0.93
N ARG A 6 -8.99 27.23 1.23
CA ARG A 6 -9.52 27.34 2.61
C ARG A 6 -9.93 25.97 3.17
N ASN A 7 -9.09 24.95 3.00
CA ASN A 7 -9.28 23.70 3.73
C ASN A 7 -8.40 23.76 4.98
N ALA A 8 -8.99 24.15 6.12
CA ALA A 8 -8.28 24.35 7.38
C ALA A 8 -7.46 23.13 7.83
N ASN A 9 -7.83 21.93 7.34
CA ASN A 9 -7.11 20.68 7.62
C ASN A 9 -5.66 20.63 7.08
N LEU A 10 -5.31 21.43 6.07
CA LEU A 10 -3.92 21.55 5.59
C LEU A 10 -2.99 22.21 6.63
N ARG A 11 -3.54 22.99 7.57
CA ARG A 11 -2.78 23.76 8.58
C ARG A 11 -2.77 23.12 9.97
N THR A 12 -3.68 22.18 10.27
CA THR A 12 -3.94 21.73 11.65
C THR A 12 -3.38 20.36 12.00
N GLY A 13 -2.53 19.75 11.16
CA GLY A 13 -2.00 18.40 11.42
C GLY A 13 -3.06 17.31 11.47
N ARG A 14 -4.25 17.55 10.90
CA ARG A 14 -5.28 16.52 10.71
C ARG A 14 -4.91 15.70 9.48
N SER A 15 -4.97 14.38 9.61
CA SER A 15 -4.71 13.44 8.53
C SER A 15 -5.47 13.85 7.26
N PHE A 16 -4.78 13.77 6.13
CA PHE A 16 -5.36 14.06 4.84
C PHE A 16 -6.44 13.02 4.52
N ASP A 17 -7.69 13.45 4.40
CA ASP A 17 -8.83 12.58 4.06
C ASP A 17 -9.03 12.56 2.54
N LEU A 18 -8.64 11.46 1.90
CA LEU A 18 -8.75 11.22 0.46
C LEU A 18 -10.20 11.20 -0.02
N GLY A 19 -11.17 10.87 0.84
CA GLY A 19 -12.60 10.92 0.49
C GLY A 19 -13.09 12.35 0.23
N LYS A 20 -12.37 13.36 0.74
CA LYS A 20 -12.72 14.79 0.66
C LYS A 20 -11.80 15.59 -0.26
N MET A 21 -10.95 14.92 -1.03
CA MET A 21 -9.99 15.56 -1.92
C MET A 21 -10.32 15.38 -3.40
N ASN A 22 -9.93 16.37 -4.20
CA ASN A 22 -9.81 16.22 -5.64
C ASN A 22 -8.36 15.88 -6.04
N LEU A 23 -8.16 15.55 -7.33
CA LEU A 23 -6.85 15.16 -7.85
C LEU A 23 -5.76 16.24 -7.67
N ARG A 24 -6.11 17.52 -7.78
CA ARG A 24 -5.14 18.63 -7.60
C ARG A 24 -4.67 18.71 -6.15
N GLN A 25 -5.59 18.55 -5.20
CA GLN A 25 -5.27 18.51 -3.77
C GLN A 25 -4.40 17.29 -3.44
N LEU A 26 -4.69 16.13 -4.04
CA LEU A 26 -3.87 14.94 -3.90
C LEU A 26 -2.42 15.19 -4.36
N TRP A 27 -2.20 15.78 -5.54
CA TRP A 27 -0.85 16.09 -6.01
C TRP A 27 -0.06 16.95 -5.04
N ILE A 28 -0.68 17.99 -4.48
CA ILE A 28 -0.04 18.85 -3.48
C ILE A 28 0.26 18.03 -2.22
N ALA A 29 -0.74 17.37 -1.65
CA ALA A 29 -0.58 16.58 -0.43
C ALA A 29 0.52 15.53 -0.58
N TYR A 30 0.51 14.77 -1.68
CA TYR A 30 1.47 13.70 -2.00
C TYR A 30 2.90 14.21 -2.11
N LEU A 31 3.13 15.26 -2.91
CA LEU A 31 4.47 15.82 -3.14
C LEU A 31 5.02 16.60 -1.94
N THR A 32 4.15 17.01 -1.00
CA THR A 32 4.56 17.62 0.28
C THR A 32 4.66 16.62 1.43
N TYR A 33 4.29 15.35 1.21
CA TYR A 33 4.26 14.37 2.28
C TYR A 33 5.69 13.94 2.67
N PRO A 34 6.10 14.02 3.95
CA PRO A 34 7.49 13.82 4.36
C PRO A 34 8.09 12.47 3.91
N THR A 35 7.31 11.39 3.99
CA THR A 35 7.75 10.05 3.55
C THR A 35 8.05 10.00 2.05
N ILE A 36 7.22 10.65 1.22
CA ILE A 36 7.41 10.69 -0.24
C ILE A 36 8.63 11.53 -0.59
N ILE A 37 8.81 12.69 0.07
CA ILE A 37 10.01 13.52 -0.08
C ILE A 37 11.26 12.70 0.28
N LEU A 38 11.22 11.95 1.38
CA LEU A 38 12.32 11.09 1.79
C LEU A 38 12.65 10.04 0.71
N TYR A 39 11.66 9.37 0.12
CA TYR A 39 11.89 8.41 -0.97
C TYR A 39 12.51 9.07 -2.20
N ILE A 40 12.05 10.27 -2.58
CA ILE A 40 12.60 11.03 -3.71
C ILE A 40 14.06 11.41 -3.44
N VAL A 41 14.36 11.93 -2.24
CA VAL A 41 15.74 12.30 -1.84
C VAL A 41 16.65 11.07 -1.84
N LEU A 42 16.20 9.94 -1.30
CA LEU A 42 16.97 8.70 -1.31
C LEU A 42 17.16 8.15 -2.73
N ALA A 43 16.16 8.28 -3.60
CA ALA A 43 16.27 7.87 -5.00
C ALA A 43 17.29 8.72 -5.75
N ILE A 44 17.28 10.05 -5.55
CA ILE A 44 18.29 10.97 -6.10
C ILE A 44 19.68 10.61 -5.58
N GLY A 45 19.83 10.36 -4.28
CA GLY A 45 21.08 9.92 -3.68
C GLY A 45 21.59 8.61 -4.29
N SER A 46 20.69 7.64 -4.46
CA SER A 46 21.00 6.35 -5.10
C SER A 46 21.42 6.53 -6.56
N PHE A 47 20.72 7.34 -7.36
CA PHE A 47 21.11 7.58 -8.75
C PHE A 47 22.39 8.42 -8.88
N THR A 48 22.68 9.30 -7.91
CA THR A 48 23.97 9.99 -7.82
C THR A 48 25.10 9.00 -7.55
N LEU A 49 24.88 8.01 -6.67
CA LEU A 49 25.84 6.95 -6.40
C LEU A 49 26.04 6.04 -7.62
N LEU A 50 24.97 5.71 -8.34
CA LEU A 50 25.04 5.02 -9.62
C LEU A 50 25.92 5.78 -10.62
N ALA A 51 25.74 7.09 -10.75
CA ALA A 51 26.54 7.90 -11.67
C ALA A 51 28.05 7.89 -11.31
N ARG A 52 28.39 7.85 -10.02
CA ARG A 52 29.78 7.78 -9.54
C ARG A 52 30.41 6.40 -9.66
N HIS A 53 29.61 5.35 -9.53
CA HIS A 53 30.06 3.95 -9.60
C HIS A 53 29.45 3.24 -10.81
N PHE A 54 29.38 3.92 -11.96
CA PHE A 54 28.64 3.45 -13.11
C PHE A 54 29.17 2.10 -13.61
N PRO A 55 28.38 1.02 -13.53
CA PRO A 55 28.83 -0.32 -13.88
C PRO A 55 28.73 -0.61 -15.39
N GLY A 56 28.38 0.39 -16.19
CA GLY A 56 28.00 0.25 -17.59
C GLY A 56 26.50 0.17 -17.81
N ILE A 57 26.07 0.42 -19.05
CA ILE A 57 24.64 0.48 -19.43
C ILE A 57 23.97 -0.89 -19.21
N GLY A 58 24.60 -1.98 -19.66
CA GLY A 58 24.06 -3.34 -19.55
C GLY A 58 23.71 -3.73 -18.11
N PRO A 59 24.68 -3.73 -17.18
CA PRO A 59 24.42 -4.03 -15.76
C PRO A 59 23.40 -3.08 -15.11
N THR A 60 23.43 -1.79 -15.47
CA THR A 60 22.46 -0.81 -14.95
C THR A 60 21.03 -1.15 -15.36
N LEU A 61 20.80 -1.42 -16.66
CA LEU A 61 19.49 -1.77 -17.19
C LEU A 61 19.03 -3.13 -16.64
N LEU A 62 19.93 -4.10 -16.54
CA LEU A 62 19.61 -5.41 -15.98
C LEU A 62 19.23 -5.33 -14.50
N ALA A 63 19.95 -4.56 -13.69
CA ALA A 63 19.64 -4.37 -12.27
C ALA A 63 18.29 -3.67 -12.07
N GLY A 64 18.02 -2.58 -12.80
CA GLY A 64 16.73 -1.90 -12.75
C GLY A 64 15.58 -2.78 -13.25
N GLY A 65 15.77 -3.45 -14.38
CA GLY A 65 14.79 -4.37 -14.97
C GLY A 65 14.47 -5.56 -14.06
N ALA A 66 15.47 -6.14 -13.40
CA ALA A 66 15.27 -7.20 -12.42
C ALA A 66 14.39 -6.73 -11.25
N VAL A 67 14.62 -5.52 -10.74
CA VAL A 67 13.77 -4.94 -9.69
C VAL A 67 12.34 -4.73 -10.19
N VAL A 68 12.14 -4.19 -11.40
CA VAL A 68 10.79 -4.03 -12.00
C VAL A 68 10.04 -5.37 -12.07
N ALA A 69 10.74 -6.46 -12.38
CA ALA A 69 10.15 -7.80 -12.45
C ALA A 69 9.87 -8.41 -11.06
N VAL A 70 10.79 -8.25 -10.09
CA VAL A 70 10.68 -8.82 -8.74
C VAL A 70 9.70 -8.05 -7.87
N TYR A 71 9.57 -6.74 -8.04
CA TYR A 71 8.79 -5.87 -7.15
C TYR A 71 7.31 -6.29 -7.01
N PRO A 72 6.55 -6.60 -8.09
CA PRO A 72 5.18 -7.08 -7.96
C PRO A 72 5.07 -8.39 -7.16
N MET A 73 6.05 -9.29 -7.29
CA MET A 73 6.11 -10.55 -6.56
C MET A 73 6.37 -10.33 -5.07
N ALA A 74 7.36 -9.47 -4.76
CA ALA A 74 7.66 -9.11 -3.38
C ALA A 74 6.49 -8.40 -2.72
N TRP A 75 5.86 -7.44 -3.40
CA TRP A 75 4.64 -6.77 -2.92
C TRP A 75 3.52 -7.78 -2.65
N TYR A 76 3.25 -8.69 -3.59
CA TYR A 76 2.23 -9.72 -3.41
C TYR A 76 2.49 -10.56 -2.15
N ALA A 77 3.72 -11.03 -1.96
CA ALA A 77 4.07 -11.84 -0.80
C ALA A 77 3.94 -11.06 0.51
N ILE A 78 4.42 -9.81 0.54
CA ILE A 78 4.30 -8.94 1.71
C ILE A 78 2.82 -8.67 2.01
N HIS A 79 2.06 -8.24 1.00
CA HIS A 79 0.66 -7.88 1.18
C HIS A 79 -0.17 -9.08 1.65
N ARG A 80 -0.07 -10.22 0.97
CA ARG A 80 -0.84 -11.41 1.32
C ARG A 80 -0.40 -12.06 2.63
N PHE A 81 0.90 -12.30 2.81
CA PHE A 81 1.37 -13.16 3.90
C PHE A 81 1.80 -12.38 5.14
N ILE A 82 2.19 -11.10 5.01
CA ILE A 82 2.61 -10.27 6.15
C ILE A 82 1.50 -9.31 6.56
N LEU A 83 0.98 -8.51 5.62
CA LEU A 83 0.01 -7.47 5.92
C LEU A 83 -1.38 -8.06 6.26
N HIS A 84 -1.83 -9.07 5.51
CA HIS A 84 -3.04 -9.87 5.81
C HIS A 84 -2.76 -11.07 6.73
N GLY A 85 -1.51 -11.26 7.15
CA GLY A 85 -1.11 -12.38 7.99
C GLY A 85 -1.64 -12.26 9.42
N ARG A 86 -2.26 -13.34 9.93
CA ARG A 86 -2.88 -13.37 11.27
C ARG A 86 -1.92 -13.69 12.43
N PHE A 87 -0.61 -13.74 12.18
CA PHE A 87 0.36 -14.16 13.18
C PHE A 87 0.96 -12.99 13.98
N LEU A 88 1.11 -11.82 13.36
CA LEU A 88 1.77 -10.68 14.02
C LEU A 88 0.92 -10.07 15.15
N TYR A 89 -0.42 -10.05 15.02
CA TYR A 89 -1.27 -9.54 16.11
C TYR A 89 -1.30 -10.47 17.32
N ARG A 90 -0.89 -11.74 17.20
CA ARG A 90 -0.92 -12.71 18.30
C ARG A 90 0.17 -12.49 19.33
N MET A 91 1.25 -11.82 18.94
CA MET A 91 2.40 -11.50 19.81
C MET A 91 2.38 -10.02 20.18
N LYS A 92 2.48 -9.72 21.49
CA LYS A 92 2.39 -8.35 22.01
C LYS A 92 3.39 -7.38 21.37
N TRP A 93 4.62 -7.83 21.11
CA TRP A 93 5.69 -6.98 20.57
C TRP A 93 5.57 -6.71 19.06
N THR A 94 4.78 -7.50 18.30
CA THR A 94 4.52 -7.26 16.87
C THR A 94 3.13 -6.74 16.58
N ALA A 95 2.20 -6.77 17.54
CA ALA A 95 0.82 -6.35 17.33
C ALA A 95 0.69 -4.90 16.87
N GLY A 96 1.48 -3.98 17.46
CA GLY A 96 1.49 -2.57 17.03
C GLY A 96 2.04 -2.37 15.63
N LEU A 97 3.00 -3.20 15.22
CA LEU A 97 3.51 -3.19 13.85
C LEU A 97 2.40 -3.62 12.88
N TRP A 98 1.75 -4.76 13.13
CA TRP A 98 0.65 -5.27 12.30
C TRP A 98 -0.50 -4.28 12.17
N LYS A 99 -0.90 -3.69 13.32
CA LYS A 99 -1.90 -2.63 13.39
C LYS A 99 -1.58 -1.51 12.40
N ARG A 100 -0.34 -1.01 12.47
CA ARG A 100 0.09 0.20 11.74
C ARG A 100 0.39 -0.01 10.27
N ILE A 101 0.86 -1.21 9.87
CA ILE A 101 1.29 -1.47 8.50
C ILE A 101 0.12 -1.73 7.55
N HIS A 102 -1.04 -2.18 8.05
CA HIS A 102 -2.18 -2.44 7.16
C HIS A 102 -3.58 -2.50 7.81
N PHE A 103 -3.70 -2.99 9.05
CA PHE A 103 -5.02 -3.10 9.70
C PHE A 103 -5.71 -1.74 9.81
N ASP A 104 -5.00 -0.69 10.25
CA ASP A 104 -5.55 0.67 10.33
C ASP A 104 -6.03 1.19 8.97
N HIS A 105 -5.36 0.78 7.89
CA HIS A 105 -5.75 1.14 6.53
C HIS A 105 -7.06 0.45 6.11
N HIS A 106 -7.28 -0.81 6.47
CA HIS A 106 -8.57 -1.48 6.23
C HIS A 106 -9.69 -0.91 7.08
N GLN A 107 -9.41 -0.48 8.31
CA GLN A 107 -10.39 0.17 9.18
C GLN A 107 -10.83 1.54 8.63
N ASP A 108 -9.89 2.38 8.19
CA ASP A 108 -10.17 3.75 7.72
C ASP A 108 -9.41 4.07 6.41
N PRO A 109 -9.81 3.48 5.26
CA PRO A 109 -9.03 3.49 4.00
C PRO A 109 -8.90 4.85 3.31
N HIS A 110 -9.63 5.87 3.78
CA HIS A 110 -9.53 7.22 3.24
C HIS A 110 -8.48 8.09 3.93
N LEU A 111 -7.95 7.66 5.07
CA LEU A 111 -6.95 8.43 5.81
C LEU A 111 -5.55 8.19 5.21
N LEU A 112 -4.89 9.26 4.78
CA LEU A 112 -3.59 9.18 4.09
C LEU A 112 -2.44 8.72 5.00
N ASP A 113 -2.52 9.04 6.30
CA ASP A 113 -1.50 8.69 7.27
C ASP A 113 -1.37 7.19 7.48
N VAL A 114 -2.47 6.44 7.37
CA VAL A 114 -2.49 4.98 7.46
C VAL A 114 -2.33 4.30 6.10
N LEU A 115 -2.46 5.05 5.00
CA LEU A 115 -2.22 4.56 3.65
C LEU A 115 -0.72 4.29 3.42
N PHE A 116 0.14 5.23 3.83
CA PHE A 116 1.59 5.06 3.71
C PHE A 116 2.17 4.25 4.88
N GLY A 117 3.00 3.26 4.53
CA GLY A 117 3.84 2.57 5.50
C GLY A 117 4.84 3.52 6.15
N SER A 118 5.18 3.25 7.42
CA SER A 118 6.27 3.97 8.09
C SER A 118 7.58 3.82 7.29
N PRO A 119 8.34 4.90 7.06
CA PRO A 119 9.65 4.82 6.41
C PRO A 119 10.61 3.83 7.08
N LEU A 120 10.48 3.65 8.41
CA LEU A 120 11.27 2.71 9.19
C LEU A 120 11.03 1.24 8.80
N ASN A 121 9.89 0.94 8.18
CA ASN A 121 9.56 -0.40 7.72
C ASN A 121 9.77 -0.52 6.21
N THR A 122 9.33 0.47 5.45
CA THR A 122 9.35 0.41 3.98
C THR A 122 10.77 0.54 3.41
N ILE A 123 11.60 1.46 3.91
CA ILE A 123 12.96 1.67 3.37
C ILE A 123 13.84 0.45 3.60
N PRO A 124 13.94 -0.13 4.82
CA PRO A 124 14.70 -1.36 5.01
C PRO A 124 14.19 -2.52 4.17
N THR A 125 12.86 -2.66 4.03
CA THR A 125 12.27 -3.72 3.18
C THR A 125 12.68 -3.55 1.72
N ILE A 126 12.58 -2.33 1.16
CA ILE A 126 13.03 -2.03 -0.20
C ILE A 126 14.53 -2.31 -0.35
N ALA A 127 15.35 -1.87 0.61
CA ALA A 127 16.79 -2.08 0.61
C ALA A 127 17.16 -3.57 0.61
N ILE A 128 16.59 -4.35 1.53
CA ILE A 128 16.82 -5.79 1.66
C ILE A 128 16.47 -6.53 0.37
N ILE A 129 15.38 -6.15 -0.30
CA ILE A 129 14.96 -6.80 -1.55
C ILE A 129 15.84 -6.38 -2.72
N THR A 130 16.15 -5.09 -2.87
CA THR A 130 16.71 -4.55 -4.11
C THR A 130 18.23 -4.47 -4.14
N ILE A 131 18.88 -4.13 -3.02
CA ILE A 131 20.34 -3.92 -2.96
C ILE A 131 21.12 -5.21 -3.32
N PRO A 132 20.76 -6.40 -2.76
CA PRO A 132 21.47 -7.63 -3.09
C PRO A 132 21.34 -8.01 -4.57
N ILE A 133 20.15 -7.84 -5.15
CA ILE A 133 19.91 -8.09 -6.58
C ILE A 133 20.85 -7.24 -7.43
N GLY A 134 20.89 -5.93 -7.15
CA GLY A 134 21.77 -5.00 -7.86
C GLY A 134 23.25 -5.32 -7.64
N TYR A 135 23.65 -5.71 -6.42
CA TYR A 135 25.04 -6.03 -6.10
C TYR A 135 25.56 -7.20 -6.93
N LEU A 136 24.75 -8.25 -7.09
CA LEU A 136 25.10 -9.43 -7.88
C LEU A 136 25.24 -9.11 -9.39
N ILE A 137 24.61 -8.06 -9.89
CA ILE A 137 24.60 -7.69 -11.30
C ILE A 137 25.70 -6.68 -11.66
N GLY A 138 25.93 -5.69 -10.79
CA GLY A 138 26.82 -4.56 -11.09
C GLY A 138 27.52 -3.98 -9.86
N HIS A 139 27.71 -4.79 -8.81
CA HIS A 139 28.30 -4.39 -7.54
C HIS A 139 27.64 -3.11 -6.99
N LEU A 140 28.42 -2.17 -6.45
CA LEU A 140 27.91 -0.95 -5.84
C LEU A 140 27.03 -0.12 -6.80
N GLY A 141 27.44 -0.01 -8.07
CA GLY A 141 26.67 0.67 -9.11
C GLY A 141 25.34 -0.01 -9.39
N GLY A 142 25.34 -1.34 -9.48
CA GLY A 142 24.14 -2.14 -9.65
C GLY A 142 23.19 -2.04 -8.45
N SER A 143 23.71 -2.08 -7.22
CA SER A 143 22.93 -1.84 -5.99
C SER A 143 22.27 -0.46 -6.01
N ALA A 144 23.02 0.57 -6.44
CA ALA A 144 22.52 1.93 -6.54
C ALA A 144 21.41 2.07 -7.61
N ALA A 145 21.55 1.39 -8.76
CA ALA A 145 20.51 1.32 -9.78
C ALA A 145 19.25 0.60 -9.25
N ALA A 146 19.42 -0.56 -8.62
CA ALA A 146 18.34 -1.39 -8.11
C ALA A 146 17.55 -0.70 -6.99
N PHE A 147 18.25 -0.13 -5.99
CA PHE A 147 17.62 0.57 -4.87
C PHE A 147 16.90 1.85 -5.31
N GLY A 148 17.53 2.66 -6.17
CA GLY A 148 16.90 3.85 -6.75
C GLY A 148 15.65 3.51 -7.57
N THR A 149 15.70 2.40 -8.32
CA THR A 149 14.53 1.87 -9.05
C THR A 149 13.43 1.44 -8.07
N GLY A 150 13.77 0.71 -7.01
CA GLY A 150 12.82 0.28 -5.98
C GLY A 150 12.10 1.46 -5.32
N LEU A 151 12.83 2.50 -4.91
CA LEU A 151 12.26 3.72 -4.33
C LEU A 151 11.35 4.46 -5.32
N THR A 152 11.75 4.54 -6.59
CA THR A 152 10.95 5.17 -7.64
C THR A 152 9.65 4.41 -7.88
N ILE A 153 9.71 3.07 -7.95
CA ILE A 153 8.52 2.21 -8.07
C ILE A 153 7.61 2.41 -6.85
N THR A 154 8.16 2.44 -5.63
CA THR A 154 7.38 2.70 -4.41
C THR A 154 6.62 4.01 -4.53
N CYS A 155 7.26 5.12 -4.93
CA CYS A 155 6.55 6.38 -5.16
C CYS A 155 5.39 6.22 -6.16
N ILE A 156 5.62 5.55 -7.29
CA ILE A 156 4.56 5.34 -8.29
C ILE A 156 3.41 4.51 -7.71
N TYR A 157 3.72 3.43 -6.99
CA TYR A 157 2.74 2.56 -6.36
C TYR A 157 1.87 3.32 -5.36
N GLU A 158 2.51 4.06 -4.45
CA GLU A 158 1.85 4.85 -3.41
C GLU A 158 0.95 5.94 -4.01
N PHE A 159 1.38 6.59 -5.10
CA PHE A 159 0.55 7.57 -5.79
C PHE A 159 -0.71 6.94 -6.39
N PHE A 160 -0.58 5.76 -7.02
CA PHE A 160 -1.73 5.05 -7.55
C PHE A 160 -2.63 4.49 -6.46
N HIS A 161 -2.06 4.03 -5.33
CA HIS A 161 -2.82 3.62 -4.16
C HIS A 161 -3.71 4.77 -3.64
N CYS A 162 -3.16 5.98 -3.53
CA CYS A 162 -3.96 7.18 -3.22
C CYS A 162 -5.13 7.39 -4.21
N ILE A 163 -4.89 7.27 -5.52
CA ILE A 163 -5.95 7.42 -6.55
C ILE A 163 -7.07 6.39 -6.35
N GLN A 164 -6.74 5.18 -5.93
CA GLN A 164 -7.70 4.11 -5.71
C GLN A 164 -8.65 4.44 -4.56
N HIS A 165 -8.20 5.17 -3.54
CA HIS A 165 -9.00 5.63 -2.39
C HIS A 165 -9.59 7.04 -2.49
N LEU A 166 -9.17 7.83 -3.49
CA LEU A 166 -9.69 9.16 -3.77
C LEU A 166 -11.17 9.08 -4.21
N ASN A 167 -12.05 10.02 -3.83
CA ASN A 167 -13.41 10.08 -4.38
C ASN A 167 -13.46 10.70 -5.79
N TYR A 168 -12.74 10.08 -6.73
CA TYR A 168 -12.52 10.53 -8.10
C TYR A 168 -12.63 9.34 -9.04
N LYS A 169 -13.29 9.53 -10.19
CA LYS A 169 -13.33 8.53 -11.28
C LYS A 169 -12.19 8.83 -12.27
N PRO A 170 -11.15 7.98 -12.36
CA PRO A 170 -10.06 8.19 -13.31
C PRO A 170 -10.55 8.19 -14.76
N ARG A 171 -9.95 9.02 -15.62
CA ARG A 171 -10.30 9.05 -17.06
C ARG A 171 -9.85 7.78 -17.79
N MET A 172 -8.66 7.26 -17.44
CA MET A 172 -8.07 6.10 -18.11
C MET A 172 -8.72 4.79 -17.63
N ARG A 173 -9.15 3.95 -18.58
CA ARG A 173 -9.84 2.68 -18.29
C ARG A 173 -9.01 1.71 -17.45
N TRP A 174 -7.70 1.66 -17.67
CA TRP A 174 -6.83 0.75 -16.90
C TRP A 174 -6.72 1.18 -15.42
N ILE A 175 -6.66 2.49 -15.14
CA ILE A 175 -6.70 3.01 -13.75
C ILE A 175 -8.07 2.74 -13.11
N GLN A 176 -9.17 2.88 -13.88
CA GLN A 176 -10.50 2.54 -13.37
C GLN A 176 -10.58 1.06 -12.96
N LYS A 177 -10.08 0.14 -13.80
CA LYS A 177 -10.03 -1.29 -13.47
C LYS A 177 -9.18 -1.54 -12.24
N MET A 178 -7.99 -0.96 -12.18
CA MET A 178 -7.08 -1.08 -11.05
C MET A 178 -7.73 -0.62 -9.74
N LYS A 179 -8.36 0.56 -9.75
CA LYS A 179 -9.16 1.07 -8.64
C LYS A 179 -10.32 0.15 -8.26
N GLN A 180 -11.07 -0.34 -9.25
CA GLN A 180 -12.18 -1.25 -8.98
C GLN A 180 -11.72 -2.51 -8.25
N ARG A 181 -10.60 -3.12 -8.66
CA ARG A 181 -10.04 -4.32 -8.03
C ARG A 181 -9.59 -4.05 -6.60
N HIS A 182 -8.91 -2.93 -6.37
CA HIS A 182 -8.46 -2.54 -5.04
C HIS A 182 -9.62 -2.20 -4.09
N VAL A 183 -10.66 -1.53 -4.60
CA VAL A 183 -11.88 -1.27 -3.82
C VAL A 183 -12.61 -2.58 -3.48
N LEU A 184 -12.63 -3.56 -4.39
CA LEU A 184 -13.18 -4.89 -4.06
C LEU A 184 -12.39 -5.56 -2.94
N HIS A 185 -11.05 -5.45 -2.96
CA HIS A 185 -10.19 -5.95 -1.88
C HIS A 185 -10.58 -5.35 -0.51
N HIS A 186 -10.78 -4.03 -0.41
CA HIS A 186 -11.12 -3.37 0.86
C HIS A 186 -12.57 -3.53 1.32
N PHE A 187 -13.51 -3.72 0.41
CA PHE A 187 -14.95 -3.60 0.74
C PHE A 187 -15.78 -4.82 0.38
N HIS A 188 -15.24 -5.79 -0.34
CA HIS A 188 -15.96 -7.00 -0.74
C HIS A 188 -15.32 -8.24 -0.16
N ASP A 189 -14.06 -8.50 -0.50
CA ASP A 189 -13.31 -9.67 -0.07
C ASP A 189 -11.80 -9.38 -0.12
N GLU A 190 -11.19 -9.34 1.06
CA GLU A 190 -9.79 -9.01 1.30
C GLU A 190 -8.83 -10.16 0.98
N ASP A 191 -9.33 -11.39 0.80
CA ASP A 191 -8.52 -12.56 0.43
C ASP A 191 -8.24 -12.64 -1.08
N GLY A 192 -8.11 -11.50 -1.75
CA GLY A 192 -7.84 -11.45 -3.19
C GLY A 192 -7.54 -10.05 -3.70
N ASN A 193 -7.11 -9.96 -4.96
CA ASN A 193 -6.69 -8.70 -5.60
C ASN A 193 -5.64 -7.93 -4.78
N TYR A 194 -4.57 -8.60 -4.34
CA TYR A 194 -3.50 -7.99 -3.53
C TYR A 194 -2.62 -7.00 -4.32
N GLY A 195 -2.61 -7.07 -5.64
CA GLY A 195 -1.90 -6.12 -6.48
C GLY A 195 -2.41 -4.69 -6.33
N ILE A 196 -1.50 -3.71 -6.26
CA ILE A 196 -1.86 -2.28 -6.31
C ILE A 196 -1.86 -1.78 -7.75
N THR A 197 -0.72 -1.81 -8.44
CA THR A 197 -0.59 -1.30 -9.82
C THR A 197 -0.64 -2.40 -10.89
N SER A 198 -0.41 -3.65 -10.49
CA SER A 198 -0.43 -4.83 -11.35
C SER A 198 -1.04 -6.02 -10.61
N PHE A 199 -1.85 -6.80 -11.33
CA PHE A 199 -2.51 -8.02 -10.83
C PHE A 199 -1.99 -9.27 -11.55
N VAL A 200 -0.78 -9.22 -12.13
CA VAL A 200 -0.18 -10.37 -12.80
C VAL A 200 0.08 -11.48 -11.80
N VAL A 201 0.65 -11.15 -10.64
CA VAL A 201 0.96 -12.12 -9.58
C VAL A 201 -0.31 -12.71 -8.98
N ASP A 202 -1.36 -11.91 -8.78
CA ASP A 202 -2.68 -12.42 -8.38
C ASP A 202 -3.24 -13.46 -9.35
N ARG A 203 -3.04 -13.28 -10.67
CA ARG A 203 -3.48 -14.27 -11.66
C ARG A 203 -2.66 -15.55 -11.60
N ILE A 204 -1.34 -15.43 -11.41
CA ILE A 204 -0.45 -16.59 -11.28
C ILE A 204 -0.85 -17.45 -10.08
N PHE A 205 -1.19 -16.83 -8.95
CA PHE A 205 -1.55 -17.54 -7.70
C PHE A 205 -3.06 -17.70 -7.47
N GLY A 206 -3.89 -17.38 -8.46
CA GLY A 206 -5.34 -17.59 -8.38
C GLY A 206 -6.10 -16.70 -7.40
N SER A 207 -5.53 -15.57 -6.94
CA SER A 207 -6.18 -14.61 -6.05
C SER A 207 -6.83 -13.43 -6.80
N TYR A 208 -6.76 -13.41 -8.13
CA TYR A 208 -7.39 -12.37 -8.95
C TYR A 208 -8.90 -12.62 -9.11
N TYR A 209 -9.73 -11.59 -8.86
CA TYR A 209 -11.17 -11.68 -9.14
C TYR A 209 -11.75 -10.41 -9.76
N VAL A 210 -12.68 -10.60 -10.71
CA VAL A 210 -13.12 -9.57 -11.66
C VAL A 210 -14.28 -8.71 -11.14
N ASP A 211 -15.12 -9.20 -10.25
CA ASP A 211 -16.19 -8.39 -9.69
C ASP A 211 -16.74 -9.04 -8.42
N ALA A 212 -17.65 -8.33 -7.77
CA ALA A 212 -18.29 -8.77 -6.54
C ALA A 212 -19.11 -10.06 -6.67
N ARG A 213 -19.49 -10.49 -7.88
CA ARG A 213 -20.23 -11.75 -8.08
C ARG A 213 -19.31 -12.96 -8.09
N ALA A 214 -18.01 -12.75 -8.33
CA ALA A 214 -17.03 -13.82 -8.41
C ALA A 214 -16.73 -14.48 -7.05
N ARG A 215 -17.00 -13.80 -5.93
CA ARG A 215 -16.73 -14.30 -4.56
C ARG A 215 -17.83 -13.86 -3.59
N PRO A 216 -18.11 -14.63 -2.52
CA PRO A 216 -18.96 -14.16 -1.43
C PRO A 216 -18.35 -12.94 -0.73
N ARG A 217 -19.17 -12.19 0.00
CA ARG A 217 -18.68 -11.09 0.84
C ARG A 217 -17.95 -11.65 2.05
N SER A 218 -16.71 -11.22 2.26
CA SER A 218 -15.97 -11.60 3.46
C SER A 218 -16.47 -10.82 4.69
N PRO A 219 -16.60 -11.47 5.86
CA PRO A 219 -16.92 -10.81 7.12
C PRO A 219 -15.75 -10.00 7.68
N SER A 220 -14.52 -10.29 7.25
CA SER A 220 -13.28 -9.75 7.83
C SER A 220 -12.63 -8.62 7.04
N VAL A 221 -13.27 -8.08 6.00
CA VAL A 221 -12.72 -7.00 5.16
C VAL A 221 -12.18 -5.82 5.97
N PHE A 222 -12.80 -5.46 7.09
CA PHE A 222 -12.32 -4.36 7.94
C PHE A 222 -11.33 -4.82 9.00
N ASN A 223 -11.45 -6.05 9.52
CA ASN A 223 -10.71 -6.51 10.70
C ASN A 223 -9.58 -7.50 10.40
N LEU A 224 -9.43 -7.95 9.15
CA LEU A 224 -8.41 -8.90 8.69
C LEU A 224 -8.36 -10.21 9.50
N GLY A 225 -9.52 -10.65 10.00
CA GLY A 225 -9.68 -11.84 10.82
C GLY A 225 -9.36 -11.60 12.30
N TYR A 226 -9.11 -10.37 12.73
CA TYR A 226 -9.02 -9.97 14.14
C TYR A 226 -10.41 -9.55 14.63
N ASP A 227 -11.32 -10.51 14.78
CA ASP A 227 -12.67 -10.30 15.31
C ASP A 227 -12.66 -10.17 16.85
N VAL A 228 -13.84 -9.98 17.46
CA VAL A 228 -13.98 -9.85 18.92
C VAL A 228 -13.46 -11.08 19.67
N ALA A 229 -13.62 -12.29 19.12
CA ALA A 229 -13.12 -13.50 19.76
C ALA A 229 -11.59 -13.55 19.78
N GLU A 230 -10.94 -13.22 18.66
CA GLU A 230 -9.49 -13.09 18.58
C GLU A 230 -8.98 -11.92 19.44
N ALA A 231 -9.72 -10.81 19.54
CA ALA A 231 -9.36 -9.69 20.41
C ALA A 231 -9.41 -10.06 21.89
N ASN A 232 -10.36 -10.89 22.31
CA ASN A 232 -10.39 -11.42 23.68
C ASN A 232 -9.21 -12.35 23.97
N ARG A 233 -8.74 -13.11 22.97
CA ARG A 233 -7.60 -14.03 23.10
C ARG A 233 -6.24 -13.32 23.02
N TYR A 234 -6.13 -12.30 22.18
CA TYR A 234 -4.91 -11.54 21.89
C TYR A 234 -5.21 -10.04 21.97
N PRO A 235 -5.29 -9.44 23.17
CA PRO A 235 -5.90 -8.11 23.36
C PRO A 235 -5.04 -6.94 22.88
N TRP A 236 -3.80 -7.18 22.47
CA TRP A 236 -2.78 -6.14 22.24
C TRP A 236 -3.19 -5.06 21.22
N VAL A 237 -3.87 -5.43 20.13
CA VAL A 237 -4.33 -4.47 19.11
C VAL A 237 -5.55 -3.69 19.64
N MET A 238 -6.49 -4.37 20.31
CA MET A 238 -7.64 -3.75 20.96
C MET A 238 -7.22 -2.76 22.07
N GLU A 239 -6.24 -3.13 22.91
CA GLU A 239 -5.65 -2.27 23.94
C GLU A 239 -5.05 -0.99 23.35
N GLN A 240 -4.35 -1.10 22.21
CA GLN A 240 -3.78 0.06 21.51
C GLN A 240 -4.82 0.92 20.81
N THR A 241 -5.90 0.30 20.33
CA THR A 241 -6.99 1.01 19.63
C THR A 241 -7.95 1.66 20.63
N GLY A 242 -8.06 1.13 21.85
CA GLY A 242 -9.01 1.56 22.88
C GLY A 242 -10.47 1.18 22.60
N THR A 243 -10.73 0.44 21.53
CA THR A 243 -12.07 -0.05 21.15
C THR A 243 -11.97 -1.44 20.51
N PRO A 244 -13.04 -2.26 20.58
CA PRO A 244 -13.10 -3.54 19.86
C PRO A 244 -12.93 -3.37 18.35
N PRO A 245 -12.42 -4.40 17.64
CA PRO A 245 -12.29 -4.36 16.19
C PRO A 245 -13.66 -4.14 15.51
N ARG A 246 -13.69 -3.34 14.45
CA ARG A 246 -14.93 -3.14 13.68
C ARG A 246 -15.13 -4.30 12.72
N ASP A 247 -16.20 -5.05 12.96
CA ASP A 247 -16.70 -6.00 11.98
C ASP A 247 -17.35 -5.28 10.81
N ARG A 248 -17.55 -6.02 9.71
CA ARG A 248 -18.32 -5.54 8.58
C ARG A 248 -19.73 -5.11 9.03
N PRO A 249 -20.17 -3.89 8.70
CA PRO A 249 -21.56 -3.50 8.96
C PRO A 249 -22.53 -4.46 8.29
N ALA A 250 -23.64 -4.76 8.97
CA ALA A 250 -24.71 -5.56 8.39
C ALA A 250 -25.12 -4.97 7.03
N GLY A 251 -25.18 -5.81 6.00
CA GLY A 251 -25.64 -5.39 4.69
C GLY A 251 -27.08 -4.87 4.75
N ALA A 252 -27.47 -4.00 3.81
CA ALA A 252 -28.87 -3.65 3.66
C ALA A 252 -29.71 -4.93 3.52
N PRO A 253 -30.81 -5.09 4.28
CA PRO A 253 -31.66 -6.26 4.17
C PRO A 253 -32.11 -6.41 2.71
N HIS A 254 -32.07 -7.64 2.19
CA HIS A 254 -32.62 -7.95 0.88
C HIS A 254 -34.08 -7.50 0.84
N ARG A 255 -34.46 -6.74 -0.18
CA ARG A 255 -35.85 -6.26 -0.36
C ARG A 255 -36.84 -7.37 -0.77
N ASP A 256 -36.41 -8.63 -0.77
CA ASP A 256 -37.18 -9.78 -1.27
C ASP A 256 -37.90 -10.55 -0.14
N ALA A 257 -38.14 -9.90 1.00
CA ALA A 257 -38.97 -10.42 2.09
C ALA A 257 -40.18 -9.49 2.33
N ALA A 258 -41.02 -9.34 1.31
CA ALA A 258 -42.35 -8.75 1.38
C ALA A 258 -43.29 -9.52 0.46
#